data_AF-L8JGJ1-F1
#
_entry.id   AF-L8JGJ1-F1
#
_cell.length_a   1.000
_cell.length_b   1.000
_cell.length_c   1.000
_cell.angle_alpha   90.00
_cell.angle_beta   90.00
_cell.angle_gamma   90.00
#
_symmetry.space_group_name_H-M   'P 1'
#
loop_
_entity.id
_entity.type
_entity.pdbx_description
1 polymer ?
#
loop_
_entity_poly.entity_id
_entity_poly.type
_entity_poly.pdbx_seq_one_letter_code
_entity_poly.pdbx_strand_id
1 'polypeptide(L)'
;MVNNRYFVESILPMTTVKLKESLHRLIEEIDDEELLNAYLKIIERGLSSSENPIVGYTTKGDPITKSALVKRVRSASSRVKSGFFTSQEDLEKESENW
;
A
#
# COMPACT_ATOMS: atom_id res chain seq x y z
N MET A 1 7.09 53.12 -20.92
CA MET A 1 6.92 51.70 -21.32
C MET A 1 7.90 50.86 -20.52
N VAL A 2 7.42 50.07 -19.55
CA VAL A 2 8.10 48.86 -19.09
C VAL A 2 6.99 47.84 -18.83
N ASN A 3 6.81 46.91 -19.77
CA ASN A 3 5.91 45.77 -19.65
C ASN A 3 6.58 44.74 -18.74
N ASN A 4 6.12 44.62 -17.50
CA ASN A 4 6.51 43.48 -16.67
C ASN A 4 5.38 42.45 -16.71
N ARG A 5 5.44 41.56 -17.70
CA ARG A 5 4.57 40.40 -17.79
C ARG A 5 5.11 39.34 -16.83
N TYR A 6 4.63 39.35 -15.59
CA TYR A 6 4.70 38.16 -14.75
C TYR A 6 3.75 37.13 -15.36
N PHE A 7 4.30 36.23 -16.16
CA PHE A 7 3.63 35.05 -16.67
C PHE A 7 3.44 34.10 -15.47
N VAL A 8 2.24 34.12 -14.89
CA VAL A 8 1.82 33.10 -13.93
C VAL A 8 1.62 31.83 -14.74
N GLU A 9 2.61 30.94 -14.77
CA GLU A 9 2.40 29.59 -15.27
C GLU A 9 1.25 28.97 -14.45
N SER A 10 0.18 28.61 -15.16
CA SER A 10 -0.96 27.96 -14.57
C SER A 10 -0.49 26.69 -13.87
N ILE A 11 -0.61 26.65 -12.54
CA ILE A 11 -0.46 25.42 -11.76
C ILE A 11 -1.66 24.54 -12.14
N LEU A 12 -1.50 23.75 -13.20
CA LEU A 12 -2.40 22.63 -13.44
C LEU A 12 -2.30 21.73 -12.20
N PRO A 13 -3.42 21.30 -11.59
CA PRO A 13 -3.36 20.42 -10.43
C PRO A 13 -2.57 19.17 -10.83
N MET A 14 -1.41 18.95 -10.19
CA MET A 14 -0.60 17.78 -10.48
C MET A 14 -1.45 16.53 -10.24
N THR A 15 -1.62 15.71 -11.27
CA THR A 15 -2.27 14.41 -11.12
C THR A 15 -1.50 13.56 -10.10
N THR A 16 -2.18 12.64 -9.41
CA THR A 16 -1.56 11.73 -8.44
C THR A 16 -0.37 10.95 -9.04
N VAL A 17 -0.42 10.63 -10.33
CA VAL A 17 0.67 9.95 -11.05
C VAL A 17 1.93 10.83 -11.08
N LYS A 18 1.81 12.07 -11.56
CA LYS A 18 2.94 13.03 -11.61
C LYS A 18 3.52 13.36 -10.24
N LEU A 19 2.68 13.39 -9.19
CA LEU A 19 3.11 13.56 -7.81
C LEU A 19 4.02 12.40 -7.35
N LYS A 20 3.61 11.15 -7.62
CA LYS A 20 4.41 9.96 -7.25
C LYS A 20 5.73 9.91 -8.01
N GLU A 21 5.72 10.19 -9.31
CA GLU A 21 6.94 10.24 -10.13
C GLU A 21 7.93 11.28 -9.62
N SER A 22 7.43 12.47 -9.27
CA SER A 22 8.26 13.55 -8.74
C SER A 22 8.84 13.19 -7.37
N LEU A 23 8.05 12.56 -6.49
CA LEU A 23 8.52 12.11 -5.19
C LEU A 23 9.61 11.04 -5.30
N HIS A 24 9.43 10.03 -6.16
CA HIS A 24 10.43 8.98 -6.36
C HIS A 24 11.77 9.56 -6.83
N ARG A 25 11.74 10.49 -7.80
CA ARG A 25 12.95 11.16 -8.28
C ARG A 25 13.64 11.95 -7.16
N LEU A 26 12.89 12.71 -6.38
CA LEU A 26 13.46 13.50 -5.29
C LEU A 26 14.09 12.62 -4.22
N ILE A 27 13.48 11.48 -3.88
CA ILE A 27 14.05 10.54 -2.90
C ILE A 27 15.37 9.95 -3.41
N GLU A 28 15.45 9.63 -4.71
CA GLU A 28 16.65 9.07 -5.32
C GLU A 28 17.83 10.05 -5.35
N GLU A 29 17.55 11.36 -5.36
CA GLU A 29 18.57 12.41 -5.39
C GLU A 29 19.09 12.81 -4.00
N ILE A 30 18.47 12.35 -2.91
CA ILE A 30 18.87 12.73 -1.55
C ILE A 30 19.92 11.75 -1.01
N ASP A 31 21.12 12.26 -0.77
CA ASP A 31 22.20 11.51 -0.09
C ASP A 31 22.23 11.72 1.43
N ASP A 32 21.45 12.68 1.96
CA ASP A 32 21.37 13.01 3.38
C ASP A 32 20.45 12.03 4.14
N GLU A 33 21.05 11.18 4.97
CA GLU A 33 20.35 10.16 5.77
C GLU A 33 19.37 10.77 6.79
N GLU A 34 19.71 11.91 7.43
CA GLU A 34 18.81 12.55 8.40
C GLU A 34 17.55 13.07 7.70
N LEU A 35 17.72 13.66 6.51
CA LEU A 35 16.63 14.14 5.69
C LEU A 35 15.75 12.98 5.20
N LEU A 36 16.33 11.89 4.71
CA LEU A 36 15.61 10.67 4.31
C LEU A 36 14.80 10.09 5.47
N ASN A 37 15.40 10.00 6.65
CA ASN A 37 14.74 9.50 7.85
C ASN A 37 13.57 10.40 8.29
N ALA A 38 13.69 11.73 8.12
CA ALA A 38 12.60 12.65 8.39
C ALA A 38 11.41 12.44 7.43
N TYR A 39 11.68 12.29 6.13
CA TYR A 39 10.64 11.98 5.13
C TYR A 39 9.95 10.64 5.40
N LEU A 40 10.73 9.60 5.72
CA LEU A 40 10.21 8.28 6.09
C LEU A 40 9.20 8.40 7.23
N LYS A 41 9.57 9.07 8.33
CA LYS A 41 8.70 9.27 9.50
C LYS A 41 7.42 10.04 9.17
N ILE A 42 7.49 11.05 8.29
CA ILE A 42 6.32 11.84 7.87
C ILE A 42 5.35 10.96 7.07
N ILE A 43 5.88 10.19 6.10
CA ILE A 43 5.09 9.29 5.27
C ILE A 43 4.47 8.18 6.12
N GLU A 44 5.26 7.54 7.00
CA GLU A 44 4.80 6.52 7.93
C GLU A 44 3.71 7.05 8.86
N ARG A 45 3.86 8.26 9.40
CA ARG A 45 2.83 8.89 10.24
C ARG A 45 1.55 9.16 9.44
N GLY A 46 1.66 9.65 8.21
CA GLY A 46 0.51 9.87 7.33
C GLY A 46 -0.25 8.58 7.00
N LEU A 47 0.48 7.48 6.77
CA LEU A 47 -0.09 6.16 6.48
C LEU A 47 -0.63 5.46 7.73
N SER A 48 0.02 5.67 8.88
CA SER A 48 -0.35 5.08 10.18
C SER A 48 -1.49 5.82 10.88
N SER A 49 -1.82 7.04 10.45
CA SER A 49 -2.97 7.79 10.99
C SER A 49 -4.32 7.20 10.59
N SER A 50 -4.35 6.19 9.72
CA SER A 50 -5.56 5.44 9.42
C SER A 50 -5.71 4.31 10.46
N GLU A 51 -6.83 4.27 11.18
CA GLU A 51 -7.17 3.16 12.10
C GLU A 51 -7.15 1.78 11.42
N ASN A 52 -7.19 1.76 10.08
CA ASN A 52 -7.27 0.54 9.27
C ASN A 52 -6.37 0.62 8.02
N PRO A 53 -5.03 0.60 8.18
CA PRO A 53 -4.09 0.79 7.07
C PRO A 53 -4.16 -0.37 6.08
N ILE A 54 -3.74 -0.12 4.84
CA ILE A 54 -3.50 -1.17 3.84
C ILE A 54 -2.23 -1.92 4.26
N VAL A 55 -2.31 -3.24 4.41
CA VAL A 55 -1.22 -4.13 4.86
C VAL A 55 -0.76 -5.11 3.79
N GLY A 56 -1.36 -5.07 2.59
CA GLY A 56 -1.00 -5.90 1.46
C GLY A 56 -1.99 -5.77 0.30
N TYR A 57 -1.81 -6.59 -0.73
CA TYR A 57 -2.69 -6.64 -1.91
C TYR A 57 -3.02 -8.08 -2.29
N THR A 58 -4.18 -8.31 -2.89
CA THR A 58 -4.56 -9.62 -3.45
C THR A 58 -3.81 -9.90 -4.75
N THR A 59 -3.90 -11.13 -5.26
CA THR A 59 -3.35 -11.50 -6.59
C THR A 59 -3.98 -10.74 -7.75
N LYS A 60 -5.13 -10.11 -7.52
CA LYS A 60 -5.81 -9.23 -8.48
C LYS A 60 -5.45 -7.74 -8.28
N GLY A 61 -4.60 -7.44 -7.30
CA GLY A 61 -4.18 -6.07 -6.98
C GLY A 61 -5.12 -5.32 -6.02
N ASP A 62 -6.13 -5.97 -5.45
CA ASP A 62 -7.06 -5.32 -4.52
C ASP A 62 -6.39 -5.11 -3.15
N PRO A 63 -6.56 -3.95 -2.49
CA PRO A 63 -5.94 -3.68 -1.19
C PRO A 63 -6.54 -4.55 -0.08
N ILE A 64 -5.66 -5.07 0.78
CA ILE A 64 -6.02 -5.78 2.01
C ILE A 64 -5.75 -4.83 3.18
N THR A 65 -6.78 -4.50 3.95
CA THR A 65 -6.62 -3.66 5.15
C THR A 65 -6.28 -4.49 6.39
N LYS A 66 -5.75 -3.84 7.43
CA LYS A 66 -5.43 -4.47 8.73
C LYS A 66 -6.63 -5.20 9.34
N SER A 67 -7.81 -4.56 9.36
CA SER A 67 -9.04 -5.15 9.89
C SER A 67 -9.49 -6.38 9.08
N ALA A 68 -9.37 -6.33 7.74
CA ALA A 68 -9.69 -7.45 6.86
C ALA A 68 -8.75 -8.63 7.10
N LEU A 69 -7.46 -8.37 7.26
CA LEU A 69 -6.48 -9.41 7.60
C LEU A 69 -6.78 -10.05 8.95
N VAL A 70 -7.02 -9.25 10.01
CA VAL A 70 -7.37 -9.75 11.35
C VAL A 70 -8.64 -10.61 11.28
N LYS A 71 -9.67 -10.17 10.55
CA LYS A 71 -10.90 -10.93 10.34
C LYS A 71 -10.61 -12.27 9.67
N ARG A 72 -9.80 -12.28 8.59
CA ARG A 72 -9.42 -13.49 7.86
C ARG A 72 -8.70 -14.49 8.77
N VAL A 73 -7.74 -14.03 9.58
CA VAL A 73 -7.00 -14.88 10.53
C VAL A 73 -7.94 -15.48 11.58
N ARG A 74 -8.83 -14.68 12.16
CA ARG A 74 -9.82 -15.16 13.14
C ARG A 74 -10.77 -16.19 12.53
N SER A 75 -11.27 -15.94 11.33
CA SER A 75 -12.12 -16.89 10.61
C SER A 75 -11.39 -18.19 10.29
N ALA A 76 -10.12 -18.13 9.86
CA ALA A 76 -9.31 -19.32 9.63
C ALA A 76 -9.09 -20.13 10.92
N SER A 77 -8.75 -19.46 12.02
CA SER A 77 -8.59 -20.11 13.33
C SER A 77 -9.88 -20.79 13.79
N SER A 78 -11.03 -20.13 13.62
CA SER A 78 -12.33 -20.73 13.96
C SER A 78 -12.63 -21.97 13.12
N ARG A 79 -12.37 -21.94 11.81
CA ARG A 79 -12.58 -23.11 10.94
C ARG A 79 -11.74 -24.30 11.39
N VAL A 80 -10.46 -24.08 11.65
CA VAL A 80 -9.56 -25.13 12.16
C VAL A 80 -10.06 -25.71 13.49
N LYS A 81 -10.44 -24.85 14.45
CA LYS A 81 -11.00 -25.31 15.75
C LYS A 81 -12.29 -26.11 15.61
N SER A 82 -13.11 -25.78 14.61
CA SER A 82 -14.37 -26.46 14.31
C SER A 82 -14.20 -27.71 13.43
N GLY A 83 -12.96 -28.13 13.14
CA GLY A 83 -12.68 -29.31 12.30
C GLY A 83 -12.80 -29.07 10.80
N PHE A 84 -13.07 -27.84 10.36
CA PHE A 84 -13.10 -27.46 8.95
C PHE A 84 -11.69 -27.11 8.45
N PHE A 85 -10.85 -28.13 8.33
CA PHE A 85 -9.55 -28.05 7.68
C PHE A 85 -9.46 -29.14 6.60
N THR A 86 -8.54 -28.95 5.68
CA THR A 86 -8.19 -29.91 4.62
C THR A 86 -6.77 -30.37 4.89
N SER A 87 -6.55 -31.68 4.92
CA SER A 87 -5.21 -32.25 5.06
C SER A 87 -4.50 -32.32 3.71
N GLN A 88 -3.19 -32.57 3.74
CA GLN A 88 -2.42 -32.80 2.52
C GLN A 88 -2.95 -34.01 1.73
N GLU A 89 -3.34 -35.09 2.43
CA GLU A 89 -3.91 -36.29 1.80
C GLU A 89 -5.25 -35.98 1.11
N ASP A 90 -6.08 -35.12 1.71
CA ASP A 90 -7.35 -34.69 1.09
C ASP A 90 -7.10 -33.91 -0.21
N LEU A 91 -6.08 -33.04 -0.22
CA LEU A 91 -5.69 -32.28 -1.42
C LEU A 91 -5.17 -33.19 -2.54
N GLU A 92 -4.36 -34.19 -2.20
CA GLU A 92 -3.83 -35.15 -3.16
C GLU A 92 -4.97 -35.93 -3.84
N LYS A 93 -5.95 -36.42 -3.06
CA LYS A 93 -7.15 -37.07 -3.60
C LYS A 93 -8.03 -36.15 -4.45
N GLU A 94 -8.18 -34.89 -4.06
CA GLU A 94 -8.97 -33.93 -4.84
C GLU A 94 -8.29 -33.59 -6.18
N SER A 95 -6.96 -33.46 -6.17
CA SER A 95 -6.17 -33.15 -7.37
C SER A 95 -6.21 -34.25 -8.44
N GLU A 96 -6.51 -35.50 -8.07
CA GLU A 96 -6.70 -36.59 -9.04
C GLU A 96 -7.91 -36.36 -9.97
N ASN A 97 -8.82 -35.46 -9.60
CA ASN A 97 -10.05 -35.16 -10.33
C ASN A 97 -10.04 -33.77 -11.01
N TRP A 98 -8.89 -33.09 -11.05
CA TRP A 98 -8.71 -31.80 -11.74
C TRP A 98 -8.24 -31.99 -13.18
#